data_AF-A0A1T5KF01-F1
#
_entry.id   AF-A0A1T5KF01-F1
#
_cell.length_a   1.000
_cell.length_b   1.000
_cell.length_c   1.000
_cell.angle_alpha   90.00
_cell.angle_beta   90.00
_cell.angle_gamma   90.00
#
_symmetry.space_group_name_H-M   'P 1'
#
loop_
_entity.id
_entity.type
_entity.pdbx_description
1 polymer ?
#
loop_
_entity_poly.entity_id
_entity_poly.type
_entity_poly.pdbx_seq_one_letter_code
_entity_poly.pdbx_strand_id
1 'polypeptide(L)'
;MKITCDNCKESFELKKLKQRSLGDEIQETYYNCPNCNKEYRVCITNKSIRELQNKIEQKKLIIRIETKKGCKNIKEVFELENLIKKHKKKMDKLNNRKRRVGSKQV
;
A
#
# COMPACT_ATOMS: atom_id res chain seq x y z
N MET A 1 -3.63 -14.36 -6.40
CA MET A 1 -4.70 -13.84 -5.51
C MET A 1 -5.98 -13.74 -6.33
N LYS A 2 -7.03 -14.48 -5.96
CA LYS A 2 -8.35 -14.43 -6.62
C LYS A 2 -9.15 -13.28 -6.04
N ILE A 3 -9.72 -12.44 -6.90
CA ILE A 3 -10.51 -11.27 -6.52
C ILE A 3 -11.88 -11.38 -7.19
N THR A 4 -12.93 -11.07 -6.44
CA THR A 4 -14.29 -10.95 -6.97
C THR A 4 -14.56 -9.49 -7.33
N CYS A 5 -15.02 -9.23 -8.55
CA CYS A 5 -15.37 -7.89 -8.98
C CYS A 5 -16.67 -7.43 -8.30
N ASP A 6 -16.66 -6.31 -7.59
CA ASP A 6 -17.89 -5.80 -6.96
C ASP A 6 -18.98 -5.40 -7.96
N ASN A 7 -18.59 -5.11 -9.21
CA ASN A 7 -19.49 -4.63 -10.27
C ASN A 7 -20.16 -5.75 -11.05
N CYS A 8 -19.36 -6.66 -11.63
CA CYS A 8 -19.87 -7.75 -12.46
C CYS A 8 -19.96 -9.09 -11.72
N LYS A 9 -19.54 -9.15 -10.45
CA LYS A 9 -19.54 -10.34 -9.58
C LYS A 9 -18.67 -11.51 -10.06
N GLU A 10 -18.05 -11.39 -11.21
CA GLU A 10 -17.09 -12.37 -11.70
C GLU A 10 -15.80 -12.39 -10.89
N SER A 11 -15.29 -13.59 -10.69
CA SER A 11 -14.00 -13.83 -10.05
C SER A 11 -12.88 -13.92 -11.08
N PHE A 12 -11.73 -13.32 -10.79
CA PHE A 12 -10.56 -13.40 -11.66
C PHE A 12 -9.26 -13.42 -10.86
N GLU A 13 -8.19 -13.87 -11.50
CA GLU A 13 -6.85 -13.78 -10.93
C GLU A 13 -6.25 -12.41 -11.22
N LEU A 14 -5.92 -11.68 -10.16
CA LEU A 14 -5.25 -10.39 -10.30
C LEU A 14 -3.77 -10.64 -10.67
N LYS A 15 -3.45 -10.47 -11.96
CA LYS A 15 -2.10 -10.71 -12.49
C LYS A 15 -1.11 -9.59 -12.15
N LYS A 16 -1.48 -8.33 -12.40
CA LYS A 16 -0.61 -7.16 -12.20
C LYS A 16 -1.42 -5.95 -11.77
N LEU A 17 -0.83 -5.17 -10.86
CA LEU A 17 -1.29 -3.83 -10.52
C LEU A 17 -0.68 -2.82 -11.49
N LYS A 18 -1.44 -1.80 -11.84
CA LYS A 18 -1.00 -0.66 -12.62
C LYS A 18 -0.68 0.50 -11.67
N GLN A 19 0.25 1.35 -12.09
CA GLN A 19 0.60 2.56 -11.35
C GLN A 19 0.54 3.77 -12.29
N ARG A 20 0.02 4.89 -11.78
CA ARG A 20 0.08 6.19 -12.47
C ARG A 20 0.54 7.28 -11.53
N SER A 21 1.31 8.23 -12.06
CA SER A 21 1.66 9.46 -11.33
C SER A 21 0.47 10.41 -11.33
N LEU A 22 0.19 11.05 -10.20
CA LEU A 22 -0.86 12.06 -10.05
C LEU A 22 -0.30 13.49 -9.89
N GLY A 23 1.01 13.67 -10.06
CA GLY A 23 1.71 14.94 -9.75
C GLY A 23 2.23 15.00 -8.31
N ASP A 24 3.09 15.97 -8.00
CA ASP A 24 3.67 16.22 -6.66
C ASP A 24 4.23 14.97 -5.96
N GLU A 25 4.91 14.11 -6.73
CA GLU A 25 5.47 12.83 -6.27
C GLU A 25 4.43 11.81 -5.74
N ILE A 26 3.14 12.05 -5.98
CA ILE A 26 2.02 11.17 -5.64
C ILE A 26 1.86 10.11 -6.73
N GLN A 27 1.70 8.86 -6.31
CA GLN A 27 1.42 7.73 -7.19
C GLN A 27 0.16 7.00 -6.73
N GLU A 28 -0.67 6.61 -7.69
CA GLU A 28 -1.86 5.80 -7.48
C GLU A 28 -1.64 4.41 -8.07
N THR A 29 -1.91 3.38 -7.27
CA THR A 29 -1.93 2.00 -7.69
C THR A 29 -3.38 1.57 -7.90
N TYR A 30 -3.67 0.96 -9.05
CA TYR A 30 -5.02 0.58 -9.46
C TYR A 30 -5.00 -0.71 -10.30
N TYR A 31 -6.16 -1.30 -10.53
CA TYR A 31 -6.34 -2.36 -11.51
C TYR A 31 -7.68 -2.21 -12.23
N ASN A 32 -7.85 -2.91 -13.34
CA ASN A 32 -9.12 -2.99 -14.05
C ASN A 32 -9.65 -4.41 -13.92
N CYS A 33 -10.96 -4.56 -13.73
CA CYS A 33 -11.61 -5.86 -13.87
C CYS A 33 -11.44 -6.35 -15.32
N PRO A 34 -10.93 -7.56 -15.57
CA PRO A 34 -10.76 -8.06 -16.94
C PRO A 34 -12.09 -8.31 -17.66
N ASN A 35 -13.19 -8.47 -16.93
CA ASN A 35 -14.49 -8.85 -17.49
C ASN A 35 -15.37 -7.63 -17.82
N CYS A 36 -15.35 -6.59 -16.98
CA CYS A 36 -16.16 -5.38 -17.20
C CYS A 36 -15.34 -4.09 -17.30
N ASN A 37 -14.01 -4.18 -17.30
CA ASN A 37 -13.05 -3.06 -17.41
C ASN A 37 -13.14 -1.97 -16.32
N LYS A 38 -14.03 -2.11 -15.32
CA LYS A 38 -14.14 -1.16 -14.22
C LYS A 38 -12.80 -0.99 -13.50
N GLU A 39 -12.39 0.26 -13.32
CA GLU A 39 -11.16 0.64 -12.60
C GLU A 39 -11.41 0.60 -11.08
N TYR A 40 -10.47 -0.01 -10.37
CA TYR A 40 -10.43 -0.11 -8.91
C TYR A 40 -9.12 0.47 -8.40
N ARG A 41 -9.23 1.49 -7.55
CA ARG A 41 -8.10 2.07 -6.83
C ARG A 41 -7.71 1.17 -5.67
N VAL A 42 -6.44 0.83 -5.57
CA VAL A 42 -5.87 0.05 -4.46
C VAL A 42 -5.33 0.97 -3.37
N CYS A 43 -4.42 1.87 -3.75
CA CYS A 43 -3.83 2.82 -2.81
C CYS A 43 -3.21 4.02 -3.51
N ILE A 44 -3.03 5.08 -2.75
CA ILE A 44 -2.24 6.26 -3.10
C ILE A 44 -1.04 6.32 -2.15
N THR A 45 0.13 6.60 -2.70
CA THR A 45 1.38 6.80 -1.97
C THR A 45 2.06 8.08 -2.43
N ASN A 46 3.04 8.56 -1.66
CA ASN A 46 3.92 9.66 -2.04
C ASN A 46 5.37 9.33 -1.68
N LYS A 47 6.31 10.17 -2.09
CA LYS A 47 7.74 9.93 -1.83
C LYS A 47 8.04 9.70 -0.36
N SER A 48 7.50 10.54 0.53
CA SER A 48 7.75 10.43 1.97
C SER A 48 7.23 9.12 2.59
N ILE A 49 6.20 8.51 2.01
CA ILE A 49 5.65 7.21 2.42
C ILE A 49 6.55 6.10 1.86
N ARG A 50 6.94 6.18 0.59
CA ARG A 50 7.87 5.22 -0.05
C ARG A 50 9.20 5.16 0.68
N GLU A 51 9.75 6.30 1.10
CA GLU A 51 10.97 6.37 1.92
C GLU A 51 10.81 5.69 3.28
N LEU A 52 9.66 5.88 3.95
CA LEU A 52 9.37 5.18 5.21
C LEU A 52 9.24 3.67 5.00
N GLN A 53 8.59 3.25 3.91
CA GLN A 53 8.47 1.85 3.55
C GLN A 53 9.86 1.21 3.34
N ASN A 54 10.76 1.90 2.63
CA ASN A 54 12.13 1.43 2.43
C ASN A 54 12.89 1.28 3.76
N LYS A 55 12.75 2.26 4.67
CA LYS A 55 13.37 2.19 6.02
C LYS A 55 12.84 1.01 6.84
N ILE A 56 11.53 0.76 6.77
CA ILE A 56 10.91 -0.40 7.42
C ILE A 56 11.49 -1.71 6.88
N GLU A 57 11.59 -1.86 5.56
CA GLU A 57 12.12 -3.09 4.95
C GLU A 57 13.60 -3.32 5.29
N GLN A 58 14.42 -2.26 5.29
CA GLN A 58 15.81 -2.34 5.72
C GLN A 58 15.94 -2.79 7.19
N LYS A 59 15.14 -2.20 8.09
CA LYS A 59 15.21 -2.52 9.52
C LYS A 59 14.68 -3.93 9.81
N LYS A 60 13.64 -4.38 9.11
CA LYS A 60 13.17 -5.78 9.15
C LYS A 60 14.28 -6.76 8.73
N LEU A 61 15.03 -6.44 7.69
CA LEU A 61 16.14 -7.27 7.23
C LEU A 61 17.22 -7.38 8.30
N ILE A 62 17.64 -6.26 8.88
CA ILE A 62 18.64 -6.22 9.98
C ILE A 62 18.17 -7.09 11.14
N ILE A 63 16.96 -6.86 11.67
CA ILE A 63 16.41 -7.64 12.79
C ILE A 63 16.35 -9.14 12.45
N ARG A 64 15.99 -9.49 11.20
CA ARG A 64 15.95 -10.89 10.75
C ARG A 64 17.35 -11.52 10.77
N ILE A 65 18.38 -10.79 10.36
CA ILE A 65 19.77 -11.25 10.39
C ILE A 65 20.24 -11.40 11.84
N GLU A 66 19.97 -10.41 12.71
CA GLU A 66 20.33 -10.47 14.13
C GLU A 66 19.67 -11.66 14.83
N THR A 67 18.37 -11.85 14.61
CA THR A 67 17.60 -12.96 15.21
C THR A 67 18.16 -14.31 14.77
N LYS A 68 18.56 -14.46 13.50
CA LYS A 68 19.22 -15.68 13.01
C LYS A 68 20.58 -15.94 13.69
N LYS A 69 21.27 -14.88 14.12
CA LYS A 69 22.53 -14.97 14.87
C LYS A 69 22.31 -15.18 16.38
N GLY A 70 21.07 -15.26 16.86
CA GLY A 70 20.74 -15.41 18.28
C GLY A 70 20.80 -14.10 19.08
N CYS A 71 21.04 -12.95 18.44
CA CYS A 71 21.05 -11.65 19.08
C CYS A 71 19.72 -10.94 18.79
N LYS A 72 19.01 -10.42 19.80
CA LYS A 72 17.82 -9.60 19.58
C LYS A 72 17.99 -8.24 20.22
N ASN A 73 18.15 -7.21 19.39
CA ASN A 73 18.21 -5.83 19.87
C ASN A 73 16.79 -5.28 20.05
N ILE A 74 16.34 -5.19 21.31
CA ILE A 74 14.99 -4.71 21.64
C ILE A 74 14.77 -3.27 21.17
N LYS A 75 15.81 -2.41 21.18
CA LYS A 75 15.69 -1.02 20.71
C LYS A 75 15.39 -0.98 19.21
N GLU A 76 16.04 -1.85 18.42
CA GLU A 76 15.81 -1.95 16.99
C GLU A 76 14.37 -2.36 16.67
N VAL A 77 13.84 -3.33 17.44
CA VAL A 77 12.45 -3.81 17.32
C VAL A 77 11.46 -2.70 17.65
N PHE A 78 11.69 -1.97 18.76
CA PHE A 78 10.82 -0.86 19.16
C PHE A 78 10.81 0.27 18.12
N GLU A 79 11.97 0.60 17.55
CA GLU A 79 12.04 1.61 16.49
C GLU A 79 11.31 1.16 15.21
N LEU A 80 11.42 -0.12 14.84
CA LEU A 80 10.67 -0.68 13.72
C LEU A 80 9.15 -0.53 13.94
N GLU A 81 8.65 -0.81 15.15
CA GLU A 81 7.23 -0.60 15.48
C GLU A 81 6.80 0.86 15.30
N ASN A 82 7.62 1.81 15.75
CA ASN A 82 7.34 3.23 15.60
C ASN A 82 7.31 3.67 14.13
N LEU A 83 8.24 3.16 13.31
CA LEU A 83 8.22 3.40 11.86
C LEU A 83 6.96 2.83 11.21
N ILE A 84 6.55 1.61 11.56
CA ILE A 84 5.32 0.99 11.06
C ILE A 84 4.09 1.82 11.44
N LYS A 85 4.00 2.26 12.71
CA LYS A 85 2.91 3.15 13.19
C LYS A 85 2.88 4.46 12.41
N LYS A 86 4.04 5.10 12.19
CA LYS A 86 4.16 6.35 11.43
C LYS A 86 3.76 6.17 9.96
N HIS A 87 4.22 5.08 9.33
CA HIS A 87 3.86 4.73 7.96
C HIS A 87 2.35 4.52 7.82
N LYS A 88 1.74 3.73 8.72
CA LYS A 88 0.29 3.50 8.74
C LYS A 88 -0.49 4.81 8.84
N LYS A 89 -0.14 5.68 9.80
CA LYS A 89 -0.79 7.01 9.96
C LYS A 89 -0.70 7.87 8.69
N LYS A 90 0.44 7.88 8.00
CA LYS A 90 0.59 8.62 6.74
C LYS A 90 -0.22 8.00 5.60
N MET A 91 -0.21 6.68 5.46
CA MET A 91 -1.02 5.95 4.49
C MET A 91 -2.50 6.24 4.69
N ASP A 92 -3.00 6.13 5.93
CA ASP A 92 -4.38 6.41 6.30
C ASP A 92 -4.73 7.86 5.98
N LYS A 93 -3.88 8.84 6.35
CA LYS A 93 -4.12 10.27 6.04
C LYS A 93 -4.22 10.53 4.54
N LEU A 94 -3.41 9.84 3.72
CA LEU A 94 -3.41 10.04 2.26
C LEU A 94 -4.58 9.32 1.58
N ASN A 95 -4.94 8.12 2.03
CA ASN A 95 -5.97 7.28 1.42
C ASN A 95 -7.38 7.57 1.96
N ASN A 96 -7.53 8.05 3.20
CA ASN A 96 -8.81 8.49 3.79
C ASN A 96 -9.23 9.88 3.31
N ARG A 97 -8.42 10.57 2.50
CA ARG A 97 -8.94 11.67 1.68
C ARG A 97 -9.90 11.05 0.67
N LYS A 98 -11.16 10.89 1.07
CA LYS A 98 -12.28 10.65 0.14
C LYS A 98 -12.10 11.66 -0.98
N ARG A 99 -11.75 11.18 -2.19
CA ARG A 99 -12.22 11.90 -3.37
C ARG A 99 -13.72 11.95 -3.14
N ARG A 100 -14.33 13.14 -3.17
CA ARG A 100 -15.78 13.27 -3.38
C ARG A 100 -16.05 12.29 -4.51
N VAL A 101 -16.65 11.16 -4.17
CA VAL A 101 -17.12 10.23 -5.19
C VAL A 101 -18.08 11.13 -5.93
N GLY A 102 -17.73 11.51 -7.15
CA GLY A 102 -18.68 12.14 -8.03
C GLY A 102 -19.77 11.11 -8.17
N SER A 103 -20.80 11.25 -7.34
CA SER A 103 -22.09 10.66 -7.49
C SER A 103 -22.56 11.07 -8.87
N LYS A 104 -22.25 10.26 -9.89
CA LYS A 104 -23.21 10.08 -10.96
C LYS A 104 -24.22 9.09 -10.40
N GLN A 105 -25.12 9.63 -9.57
CA GLN A 105 -26.48 9.14 -9.54
C GLN A 105 -26.97 9.26 -10.98
N VAL A 106 -27.32 8.12 -11.54
CA VAL A 106 -28.22 8.04 -12.68
C VAL A 106 -29.57 8.54 -12.21
#